data_AF-A0A9Q9J0W2-F1
#
_entry.id   AF-A0A9Q9J0W2-F1
#
_cell.length_a   1.000
_cell.length_b   1.000
_cell.length_c   1.000
_cell.angle_alpha   90.00
_cell.angle_beta   90.00
_cell.angle_gamma   90.00
#
_symmetry.space_group_name_H-M   'P 1'
#
loop_
_entity.id
_entity.type
_entity.pdbx_description
1 polymer ?
#
loop_
_entity_poly.entity_id
_entity_poly.type
_entity_poly.pdbx_seq_one_letter_code
_entity_poly.pdbx_strand_id
1 'polypeptide(L)'
;MPRLVPAAMFATLCACALPALATESLNSRAEVLAALDAGYDVSVSIDLARCTPEEGTPVTQTRGGRHVDAYRITADGTVAFSDAHFTVANDGKPIQQFMRYQLRPDGSLRFTTYMYDLPGLQQRGPLLAYQCKLNEGVRFHAD
;
A
#
# COMPACT_ATOMS: atom_id res chain seq x y z
N MET A 1 58.30 23.03 -41.55
CA MET A 1 56.89 23.31 -41.17
C MET A 1 56.37 22.14 -40.35
N PRO A 2 56.08 22.30 -39.05
CA PRO A 2 55.78 21.18 -38.17
C PRO A 2 54.32 20.74 -38.30
N ARG A 3 54.07 19.43 -38.24
CA ARG A 3 52.73 18.85 -38.12
C ARG A 3 52.38 18.75 -36.64
N LEU A 4 51.34 19.47 -36.23
CA LEU A 4 50.75 19.42 -34.90
C LEU A 4 50.05 18.07 -34.67
N VAL A 5 50.44 17.38 -33.61
CA VAL A 5 49.71 16.24 -33.04
C VAL A 5 48.63 16.82 -32.11
N PRO A 6 47.35 16.47 -32.22
CA PRO A 6 46.36 16.90 -31.26
C PRO A 6 46.44 16.01 -30.02
N ALA A 7 46.82 16.63 -28.91
CA ALA A 7 46.73 16.08 -27.59
C ALA A 7 45.25 16.01 -27.13
N ALA A 8 44.93 14.87 -26.52
CA ALA A 8 44.01 14.68 -25.40
C ALA A 8 42.57 15.20 -25.50
N MET A 9 41.62 14.26 -25.42
CA MET A 9 40.44 14.42 -24.55
C MET A 9 39.98 13.03 -24.09
N PHE A 10 40.57 12.54 -23.00
CA PHE A 10 39.90 11.54 -22.16
C PHE A 10 38.86 12.28 -21.32
N ALA A 11 37.63 12.35 -21.81
CA ALA A 11 36.51 12.83 -21.03
C ALA A 11 36.12 11.74 -20.02
N THR A 12 36.54 11.91 -18.76
CA THR A 12 36.06 11.12 -17.63
C THR A 12 34.58 11.45 -17.40
N LEU A 13 33.67 10.59 -17.86
CA LEU A 13 32.29 10.61 -17.40
C LEU A 13 32.26 10.16 -15.93
N CYS A 14 32.19 11.12 -15.01
CA CYS A 14 31.69 10.86 -13.67
C CYS A 14 30.18 10.59 -13.77
N ALA A 15 29.81 9.32 -13.91
CA ALA A 15 28.44 8.89 -13.69
C ALA A 15 28.10 9.15 -12.22
N CYS A 16 27.30 10.19 -11.95
CA CYS A 16 26.64 10.35 -10.66
C CYS A 16 25.69 9.17 -10.49
N ALA A 17 26.14 8.11 -9.83
CA ALA A 17 25.25 7.10 -9.29
C ALA A 17 24.43 7.79 -8.19
N LEU A 18 23.25 8.29 -8.54
CA LEU A 18 22.24 8.61 -7.54
C LEU A 18 22.00 7.31 -6.76
N PRO A 19 22.04 7.31 -5.42
CA PRO A 19 21.60 6.16 -4.67
C PRO A 19 20.17 5.88 -5.13
N ALA A 20 19.92 4.70 -5.68
CA ALA A 20 18.56 4.20 -5.76
C ALA A 20 18.05 4.21 -4.31
N LEU A 21 17.09 5.07 -4.01
CA LEU A 21 16.39 5.04 -2.72
C LEU A 21 15.84 3.63 -2.60
N ALA A 22 16.45 2.85 -1.72
CA ALA A 22 16.05 1.47 -1.52
C ALA A 22 14.76 1.52 -0.71
N THR A 23 13.66 1.12 -1.34
CA THR A 23 12.37 0.93 -0.68
C THR A 23 12.57 0.09 0.59
N GLU A 24 12.37 0.71 1.76
CA GLU A 24 12.60 0.06 3.05
C GLU A 24 11.38 -0.77 3.42
N SER A 25 11.57 -2.05 3.73
CA SER A 25 10.47 -2.88 4.24
C SER A 25 10.23 -2.58 5.71
N LEU A 26 8.99 -2.22 6.05
CA LEU A 26 8.58 -1.91 7.43
C LEU A 26 7.98 -3.18 8.05
N ASN A 27 8.74 -3.81 8.94
CA ASN A 27 8.49 -5.15 9.47
C ASN A 27 7.80 -5.14 10.83
N SER A 28 7.55 -3.97 11.40
CA SER A 28 6.83 -3.79 12.66
C SER A 28 5.85 -2.62 12.57
N ARG A 29 4.81 -2.63 13.41
CA ARG A 29 3.90 -1.47 13.53
C ARG A 29 4.66 -0.21 13.95
N ALA A 30 5.69 -0.34 14.79
CA ALA A 30 6.49 0.80 15.23
C ALA A 30 7.23 1.44 14.06
N GLU A 31 7.80 0.66 13.15
CA GLU A 31 8.42 1.15 11.91
C GLU A 31 7.40 1.82 10.99
N VAL A 32 6.22 1.19 10.79
CA VAL A 32 5.13 1.79 9.99
C VAL A 32 4.73 3.15 10.55
N LEU A 33 4.52 3.23 11.86
CA LEU A 33 4.14 4.48 12.51
C LEU A 33 5.25 5.53 12.44
N ALA A 34 6.51 5.14 12.69
CA ALA A 34 7.65 6.05 12.60
C ALA A 34 7.83 6.62 11.19
N ALA A 35 7.65 5.79 10.15
CA ALA A 35 7.73 6.24 8.76
C ALA A 35 6.61 7.23 8.41
N LEU A 36 5.37 6.90 8.81
CA LEU A 36 4.21 7.79 8.62
C LEU A 36 4.38 9.13 9.36
N ASP A 37 4.81 9.11 10.62
CA ASP A 37 5.02 10.31 11.43
C ASP A 37 6.19 11.17 10.90
N ALA A 38 7.19 10.55 10.26
CA ALA A 38 8.28 11.24 9.59
C ALA A 38 7.90 11.79 8.20
N GLY A 39 6.70 11.47 7.70
CA GLY A 39 6.19 11.96 6.42
C GLY A 39 6.72 11.20 5.19
N TYR A 40 7.25 9.99 5.37
CA TYR A 40 7.63 9.13 4.23
C TYR A 40 6.41 8.68 3.44
N ASP A 41 6.62 8.38 2.16
CA ASP A 41 5.59 7.74 1.34
C ASP A 41 5.50 6.26 1.70
N VAL A 42 4.49 5.91 2.50
CA VAL A 42 4.27 4.55 2.95
C VAL A 42 3.27 3.85 2.03
N SER A 43 3.69 2.74 1.42
CA SER A 43 2.82 1.85 0.67
C SER A 43 2.46 0.60 1.48
N VAL A 44 1.28 0.04 1.19
CA VAL A 44 0.81 -1.24 1.71
C VAL A 44 0.52 -2.18 0.56
N SER A 45 0.91 -3.44 0.69
CA SER A 45 0.46 -4.53 -0.18
C SER A 45 -0.24 -5.60 0.64
N ILE A 46 -1.29 -6.18 0.06
CA ILE A 46 -2.12 -7.21 0.69
C ILE A 46 -2.23 -8.43 -0.23
N ASP A 47 -2.15 -9.60 0.38
CA ASP A 47 -2.44 -10.90 -0.21
C ASP A 47 -3.51 -11.59 0.62
N LEU A 48 -4.77 -11.51 0.15
CA LEU A 48 -5.91 -12.02 0.89
C LEU A 48 -5.95 -13.55 0.94
N ALA A 49 -5.20 -14.25 0.08
CA ALA A 49 -5.04 -15.71 0.19
C ALA A 49 -4.27 -16.11 1.45
N ARG A 50 -3.51 -15.17 2.05
CA ARG A 50 -2.75 -15.36 3.29
C ARG A 50 -3.42 -14.72 4.51
N CYS A 51 -4.68 -14.30 4.38
CA CYS A 51 -5.48 -13.77 5.48
C CYS A 51 -6.61 -14.74 5.85
N THR A 52 -7.12 -14.64 7.07
CA THR A 52 -8.28 -15.40 7.52
C THR A 52 -9.55 -14.58 7.28
N PRO A 53 -10.51 -15.06 6.45
CA PRO A 53 -11.79 -14.37 6.29
C PRO A 53 -12.60 -14.40 7.58
N GLU A 54 -13.31 -13.32 7.89
CA GLU A 54 -14.32 -13.30 8.95
C GLU A 54 -15.61 -14.03 8.51
N GLU A 55 -16.50 -14.32 9.45
CA GLU A 55 -17.77 -14.99 9.16
C GLU A 55 -18.55 -14.28 8.03
N GLY A 56 -19.05 -15.06 7.06
CA GLY A 56 -19.77 -14.54 5.89
C GLY A 56 -18.88 -13.96 4.78
N THR A 57 -17.56 -13.86 4.98
CA THR A 57 -16.61 -13.43 3.95
C THR A 57 -16.04 -14.65 3.21
N PRO A 58 -16.05 -14.69 1.87
CA PRO A 58 -15.47 -15.79 1.10
C PRO A 58 -13.94 -15.75 1.09
N VAL A 59 -13.33 -16.92 0.97
CA VAL A 59 -11.90 -17.05 0.62
C VAL A 59 -11.66 -16.47 -0.78
N THR A 60 -10.50 -15.86 -1.00
CA THR A 60 -10.15 -15.25 -2.30
C THR A 60 -8.64 -15.31 -2.56
N GLN A 61 -8.24 -15.17 -3.82
CA GLN A 61 -6.85 -15.02 -4.27
C GLN A 61 -6.51 -13.57 -4.64
N THR A 62 -7.37 -12.62 -4.26
CA THR A 62 -7.15 -11.20 -4.54
C THR A 62 -5.88 -10.70 -3.86
N ARG A 63 -5.04 -10.04 -4.66
CA ARG A 63 -3.86 -9.29 -4.21
C ARG A 63 -4.01 -7.85 -4.66
N GLY A 64 -3.49 -6.93 -3.87
CA GLY A 64 -3.54 -5.51 -4.20
C GLY A 64 -2.52 -4.71 -3.41
N GLY A 65 -2.40 -3.44 -3.72
CA GLY A 65 -1.56 -2.52 -2.98
C GLY A 65 -1.92 -1.07 -3.28
N ARG A 66 -1.48 -0.17 -2.41
CA ARG A 66 -1.72 1.27 -2.51
C ARG A 66 -0.79 2.05 -1.59
N HIS A 67 -0.67 3.34 -1.86
CA HIS A 67 -0.06 4.30 -0.94
C HIS A 67 -1.05 4.68 0.18
N VAL A 68 -0.51 5.06 1.34
CA VAL A 68 -1.29 5.53 2.48
C VAL A 68 -1.40 7.05 2.39
N ASP A 69 -2.50 7.55 1.82
CA ASP A 69 -2.69 9.00 1.63
C ASP A 69 -2.90 9.75 2.96
N ALA A 70 -3.69 9.15 3.85
CA ALA A 70 -3.99 9.70 5.16
C ALA A 70 -4.22 8.57 6.16
N TYR A 71 -3.75 8.78 7.39
CA TYR A 71 -3.92 7.84 8.50
C TYR A 71 -4.37 8.59 9.76
N ARG A 72 -4.88 7.81 10.72
CA ARG A 72 -5.14 8.25 12.08
C ARG A 72 -4.73 7.17 13.06
N ILE A 73 -4.45 7.58 14.30
CA ILE A 73 -4.21 6.67 15.42
C ILE A 73 -5.42 6.78 16.36
N THR A 74 -6.08 5.67 16.64
CA THR A 74 -7.21 5.65 17.58
C THR A 74 -6.73 5.48 19.02
N ALA A 75 -7.62 5.70 19.99
CA ALA A 75 -7.27 5.67 21.42
C ALA A 75 -6.71 4.32 21.91
N ASP A 76 -7.06 3.22 21.24
CA ASP A 76 -6.54 1.87 21.46
C ASP A 76 -5.17 1.62 20.79
N GLY A 77 -4.59 2.64 20.14
CA GLY A 77 -3.33 2.54 19.42
C GLY A 77 -3.44 1.94 18.02
N THR A 78 -4.63 1.68 17.50
CA THR A 78 -4.77 1.18 16.12
C THR A 78 -4.40 2.27 15.11
N VAL A 79 -3.49 1.96 14.18
CA VAL A 79 -3.22 2.80 13.00
C VAL A 79 -4.28 2.46 11.97
N ALA A 80 -5.13 3.43 11.64
CA ALA A 80 -6.26 3.26 10.74
C ALA A 80 -6.13 4.18 9.53
N PHE A 81 -6.31 3.61 8.34
CA PHE A 81 -6.36 4.36 7.09
C PHE A 81 -7.40 3.74 6.15
N SER A 82 -7.78 4.48 5.13
CA SER A 82 -8.80 4.03 4.19
C SER A 82 -8.54 4.51 2.78
N ASP A 83 -9.24 3.89 1.84
CA ASP A 83 -9.32 4.29 0.44
C ASP A 83 -10.76 4.41 -0.02
N ALA A 84 -10.95 5.18 -1.08
CA ALA A 84 -12.16 5.18 -1.88
C ALA A 84 -11.79 4.90 -3.35
N HIS A 85 -12.09 3.70 -3.83
CA HIS A 85 -11.82 3.30 -5.22
C HIS A 85 -13.10 3.30 -6.06
N PHE A 86 -13.22 4.27 -6.97
CA PHE A 86 -14.27 4.28 -7.99
C PHE A 86 -13.89 3.35 -9.14
N THR A 87 -14.80 2.45 -9.52
CA THR A 87 -14.53 1.49 -10.60
C THR A 87 -15.83 0.97 -11.23
N VAL A 88 -15.69 0.09 -12.22
CA VAL A 88 -16.81 -0.64 -12.84
C VAL A 88 -16.68 -2.11 -12.45
N ALA A 89 -17.75 -2.68 -11.94
CA ALA A 89 -17.78 -4.07 -11.53
C ALA A 89 -17.95 -5.03 -12.72
N ASN A 90 -17.84 -6.34 -12.47
CA ASN A 90 -17.95 -7.38 -13.50
C ASN A 90 -19.32 -7.41 -14.21
N ASP A 91 -20.37 -6.86 -13.60
CA ASP A 91 -21.70 -6.70 -14.21
C ASP A 91 -21.85 -5.42 -15.05
N GLY A 92 -20.76 -4.67 -15.23
CA GLY A 92 -20.71 -3.44 -16.03
C GLY A 92 -21.25 -2.20 -15.32
N LYS A 93 -21.66 -2.29 -14.05
CA LYS A 93 -22.22 -1.16 -13.30
C LYS A 93 -21.13 -0.38 -12.55
N PRO A 94 -21.23 0.96 -12.48
CA PRO A 94 -20.31 1.77 -11.70
C PRO A 94 -20.52 1.54 -10.20
N ILE A 95 -19.41 1.42 -9.48
CA ILE A 95 -19.39 1.22 -8.03
C ILE A 95 -18.36 2.13 -7.36
N GLN A 96 -18.62 2.41 -6.08
CA GLN A 96 -17.63 2.97 -5.16
C GLN A 96 -17.25 1.89 -4.15
N GLN A 97 -15.96 1.58 -4.06
CA GLN A 97 -15.42 0.69 -3.04
C GLN A 97 -14.77 1.53 -1.94
N PHE A 98 -15.03 1.20 -0.68
CA PHE A 98 -14.34 1.79 0.48
C PHE A 98 -13.56 0.71 1.20
N MET A 99 -12.24 0.84 1.17
CA MET A 99 -11.32 -0.10 1.79
C MET A 99 -10.81 0.50 3.08
N ARG A 100 -10.81 -0.26 4.17
CA ARG A 100 -10.32 0.19 5.47
C ARG A 100 -9.32 -0.80 6.02
N TYR A 101 -8.25 -0.26 6.56
CA TYR A 101 -7.13 -0.99 7.12
C TYR A 101 -6.97 -0.56 8.57
N GLN A 102 -6.87 -1.52 9.47
CA GLN A 102 -6.76 -1.28 10.90
C GLN A 102 -5.59 -2.12 11.45
N LEU A 103 -4.39 -1.53 11.47
CA LEU A 103 -3.19 -2.14 12.01
C LEU A 103 -3.17 -1.96 13.53
N ARG A 104 -3.42 -3.04 14.25
CA ARG A 104 -3.50 -3.08 15.72
C ARG A 104 -2.10 -3.11 16.36
N PRO A 105 -1.99 -2.74 17.65
CA PRO A 105 -0.72 -2.79 18.39
C PRO A 105 0.04 -4.11 18.32
N ASP A 106 -0.67 -5.24 18.20
CA ASP A 106 -0.10 -6.59 18.11
C ASP A 106 0.41 -6.98 16.71
N GLY A 107 0.31 -6.08 15.72
CA GLY A 107 0.71 -6.35 14.34
C GLY A 107 -0.32 -7.14 13.52
N SER A 108 -1.49 -7.43 14.09
CA SER A 108 -2.64 -7.87 13.30
C SER A 108 -3.23 -6.69 12.53
N LEU A 109 -3.69 -6.95 11.31
CA LEU A 109 -4.36 -5.97 10.47
C LEU A 109 -5.74 -6.51 10.10
N ARG A 110 -6.78 -5.75 10.43
CA ARG A 110 -8.11 -6.02 9.88
C ARG A 110 -8.31 -5.20 8.61
N PHE A 111 -8.54 -5.90 7.50
CA PHE A 111 -8.93 -5.30 6.23
C PHE A 111 -10.45 -5.48 6.06
N THR A 112 -11.13 -4.42 5.66
CA THR A 112 -12.56 -4.48 5.31
C THR A 112 -12.81 -3.73 4.02
N THR A 113 -13.75 -4.22 3.20
CA THR A 113 -14.21 -3.50 2.02
C THR A 113 -15.73 -3.45 1.95
N TYR A 114 -16.24 -2.24 1.71
CA TYR A 114 -17.63 -1.97 1.40
C TYR A 114 -17.72 -1.65 -0.08
N MET A 115 -18.75 -2.15 -0.75
CA MET A 115 -19.04 -1.78 -2.14
C MET A 115 -20.42 -1.15 -2.20
N TYR A 116 -20.56 -0.07 -2.96
CA TYR A 116 -21.81 0.64 -3.14
C TYR A 116 -22.08 0.87 -4.62
N ASP A 117 -23.32 0.63 -5.04
CA ASP A 117 -23.80 0.96 -6.38
C ASP A 117 -23.89 2.47 -6.55
N LEU A 118 -23.46 2.97 -7.71
CA LEU A 118 -23.64 4.38 -8.06
C LEU A 118 -24.81 4.57 -9.05
N PRO A 119 -25.52 5.71 -8.96
CA PRO A 119 -25.27 6.85 -8.06
C PRO A 119 -25.93 6.72 -6.67
N GLY A 120 -26.78 5.71 -6.45
CA GLY A 120 -27.67 5.63 -5.28
C GLY A 120 -26.98 5.32 -3.95
N LEU A 121 -25.70 4.94 -3.97
CA LEU A 121 -24.93 4.47 -2.80
C LEU A 121 -25.65 3.35 -2.03
N GLN A 122 -26.38 2.49 -2.74
CA GLN A 122 -26.95 1.29 -2.14
C GLN A 122 -25.84 0.26 -1.97
N GLN A 123 -25.73 -0.34 -0.78
CA GLN A 123 -24.67 -1.31 -0.53
C GLN A 123 -24.84 -2.53 -1.44
N ARG A 124 -23.78 -2.82 -2.19
CA ARG A 124 -23.65 -3.98 -3.05
C ARG A 124 -23.02 -5.11 -2.23
N GLY A 125 -23.83 -6.14 -1.98
CA GLY A 125 -23.38 -7.32 -1.24
C GLY A 125 -23.03 -7.05 0.22
N PRO A 126 -22.56 -8.08 0.95
CA PRO A 126 -22.15 -7.93 2.34
C PRO A 126 -20.82 -7.16 2.45
N LEU A 127 -20.55 -6.66 3.67
CA LEU A 127 -19.21 -6.24 4.05
C LEU A 127 -18.27 -7.45 3.95
N LEU A 128 -17.12 -7.27 3.29
CA LEU A 128 -16.08 -8.30 3.29
C LEU A 128 -15.01 -7.91 4.30
N ALA A 129 -14.59 -8.85 5.14
CA ALA A 129 -13.63 -8.61 6.20
C ALA A 129 -12.62 -9.75 6.33
N TYR A 130 -11.35 -9.39 6.44
CA TYR A 130 -10.22 -10.32 6.52
C TYR A 130 -9.30 -9.89 7.66
N GLN A 131 -8.85 -10.87 8.45
CA GLN A 131 -7.82 -10.70 9.46
C GLN A 131 -6.49 -11.15 8.86
N CYS A 132 -5.57 -10.21 8.74
CA CYS A 132 -4.24 -10.39 8.20
C CYS A 132 -3.20 -10.17 9.30
N LYS A 133 -1.96 -10.60 9.04
CA LYS A 133 -0.82 -10.34 9.90
C LYS A 133 0.30 -9.69 9.10
N LEU A 134 0.96 -8.71 9.73
CA LEU A 134 2.10 -8.01 9.16
C LEU A 134 3.24 -9.00 8.83
N ASN A 135 3.87 -8.82 7.67
CA ASN A 135 4.86 -9.70 7.02
C ASN A 135 4.31 -11.02 6.46
N GLU A 136 3.04 -11.33 6.68
CA GLU A 136 2.37 -12.50 6.13
C GLU A 136 1.43 -12.09 4.98
N GLY A 137 0.16 -11.81 5.31
CA GLY A 137 -0.84 -11.37 4.35
C GLY A 137 -0.83 -9.87 4.07
N VAL A 138 -0.06 -9.08 4.82
CA VAL A 138 0.11 -7.65 4.56
C VAL A 138 1.58 -7.25 4.74
N ARG A 139 2.07 -6.36 3.88
CA ARG A 139 3.44 -5.81 3.94
C ARG A 139 3.40 -4.31 3.74
N PHE A 140 4.28 -3.60 4.44
CA PHE A 140 4.45 -2.17 4.32
C PHE A 140 5.85 -1.84 3.83
N HIS A 141 5.94 -0.75 3.08
CA HIS A 141 7.19 -0.23 2.56
C HIS A 141 7.22 1.29 2.64
N ALA A 142 8.40 1.90 2.78
CA ALA A 142 8.60 3.35 2.72
C ALA A 142 9.64 3.72 1.66
N ASP A 143 9.39 4.83 0.96
CA ASP A 143 10.31 5.50 0.03
C ASP A 143 10.59 6.95 0.46
#